data_AF-A0A1M3QDI1-F1
#
_entry.id   AF-A0A1M3QDI1-F1
#
_cell.length_a   1.000
_cell.length_b   1.000
_cell.length_c   1.000
_cell.angle_alpha   90.00
_cell.angle_beta   90.00
_cell.angle_gamma   90.00
#
_symmetry.space_group_name_H-M   'P 1'
#
loop_
_entity.id
_entity.type
_entity.pdbx_description
1 polymer ?
#
loop_
_entity_poly.entity_id
_entity_poly.type
_entity_poly.pdbx_seq_one_letter_code
_entity_poly.pdbx_strand_id
1 'polypeptide(L)'
;MSASSPNVAVPIIGVGVDRRRSAFCIFLQSFFFSMLTFSYTAPAFSQSGVECQVTVDKREPFFVLRAIARSDVPISGTYRLVLIKHDTAGTSHSLQQGSFDLQPGSDSILATTMVDAGDESELIAKLLIETERGISQCELPE
;
A
#
# COMPACT_ATOMS: atom_id res chain seq x y z
N MET A 1 31.13 76.78 -31.19
CA MET A 1 31.16 76.83 -32.65
C MET A 1 31.65 75.48 -33.15
N SER A 2 30.92 74.88 -34.10
CA SER A 2 31.34 73.86 -35.08
C SER A 2 31.85 72.50 -34.52
N ALA A 3 31.12 71.39 -34.69
CA ALA A 3 30.78 70.65 -35.92
C ALA A 3 31.92 69.73 -36.43
N SER A 4 31.67 68.43 -36.25
CA SER A 4 31.74 67.37 -37.28
C SER A 4 33.09 66.75 -37.73
N SER A 5 33.15 65.42 -37.55
CA SER A 5 33.49 64.38 -38.56
C SER A 5 34.96 64.17 -38.98
N PRO A 6 35.30 63.09 -39.74
CA PRO A 6 34.88 61.68 -39.72
C PRO A 6 36.05 60.69 -40.05
N ASN A 7 35.69 59.43 -40.38
CA ASN A 7 36.41 58.41 -41.18
C ASN A 7 37.39 57.49 -40.42
N VAL A 8 37.09 56.19 -40.26
CA VAL A 8 37.05 55.09 -41.27
C VAL A 8 38.42 54.79 -41.85
N ALA A 9 39.00 53.65 -41.45
CA ALA A 9 39.63 52.67 -42.35
C ALA A 9 40.06 51.40 -41.58
N VAL A 10 39.82 50.28 -42.24
CA VAL A 10 40.08 48.85 -41.94
C VAL A 10 41.22 48.41 -42.92
N PRO A 11 41.78 47.17 -42.97
CA PRO A 11 42.16 46.11 -42.02
C PRO A 11 43.68 45.77 -42.11
N ILE A 12 44.17 44.69 -41.47
CA ILE A 12 44.72 43.48 -42.15
C ILE A 12 45.08 42.40 -41.11
N ILE A 13 44.87 41.17 -41.54
CA ILE A 13 44.82 39.88 -40.85
C ILE A 13 46.21 39.32 -40.54
N GLY A 14 46.35 38.66 -39.40
CA GLY A 14 47.45 37.73 -39.09
C GLY A 14 46.92 36.55 -38.28
N VAL A 15 46.87 35.37 -38.92
CA VAL A 15 46.40 34.09 -38.35
C VAL A 15 47.51 33.46 -37.51
N GLY A 16 47.15 32.99 -36.31
CA GLY A 16 48.01 32.23 -35.41
C GLY A 16 47.18 31.42 -34.41
N VAL A 17 46.91 30.18 -34.78
CA VAL A 17 46.38 29.03 -34.02
C VAL A 17 47.29 28.81 -32.78
N ASP A 18 46.90 28.45 -31.56
CA ASP A 18 45.83 27.65 -30.96
C ASP A 18 45.84 27.95 -29.44
N ARG A 19 44.70 27.82 -28.74
CA ARG A 19 44.55 27.22 -27.38
C ARG A 19 43.15 27.50 -26.80
N ARG A 20 42.16 26.89 -27.46
CA ARG A 20 40.86 26.40 -26.97
C ARG A 20 40.45 26.81 -25.54
N ARG A 21 39.71 27.93 -25.43
CA ARG A 21 38.74 28.23 -24.35
C ARG A 21 37.34 28.22 -24.99
N SER A 22 36.48 27.32 -24.55
CA SER A 22 35.02 27.38 -24.73
C SER A 22 34.46 26.44 -23.65
N ALA A 23 33.93 26.94 -22.53
CA ALA A 23 32.69 27.69 -22.40
C ALA A 23 31.50 26.92 -23.00
N PHE A 24 30.61 26.52 -22.08
CA PHE A 24 29.17 26.62 -22.21
C PHE A 24 28.55 25.90 -23.43
N CYS A 25 28.05 24.68 -23.19
CA CYS A 25 26.69 24.29 -23.55
C CYS A 25 26.38 22.87 -23.06
N ILE A 26 25.38 22.78 -22.18
CA ILE A 26 24.29 21.80 -22.23
C ILE A 26 24.72 20.31 -22.21
N PHE A 27 24.78 19.73 -21.01
CA PHE A 27 24.38 18.34 -20.78
C PHE A 27 23.53 18.30 -19.50
N LEU A 28 22.21 18.29 -19.65
CA LEU A 28 21.34 17.13 -19.35
C LEU A 28 21.32 16.82 -17.84
N GLN A 29 20.49 17.49 -17.03
CA GLN A 29 19.12 17.05 -16.74
C GLN A 29 18.96 15.52 -16.59
N SER A 30 19.53 14.94 -15.55
CA SER A 30 19.18 13.59 -15.05
C SER A 30 19.84 13.43 -13.68
N PHE A 31 19.20 12.76 -12.73
CA PHE A 31 19.63 12.58 -11.33
C PHE A 31 19.23 13.67 -10.33
N PHE A 32 17.93 13.92 -10.18
CA PHE A 32 17.42 14.20 -8.83
C PHE A 32 16.21 13.32 -8.55
N PHE A 33 16.53 12.20 -7.89
CA PHE A 33 15.73 11.55 -6.86
C PHE A 33 14.24 11.42 -7.13
N SER A 34 13.90 10.24 -7.66
CA SER A 34 12.64 9.53 -7.43
C SER A 34 12.31 9.54 -5.94
N MET A 35 11.59 10.56 -5.48
CA MET A 35 10.84 10.50 -4.22
C MET A 35 9.63 9.63 -4.50
N LEU A 36 9.83 8.33 -4.25
CA LEU A 36 8.80 7.33 -4.15
C LEU A 36 7.66 7.89 -3.28
N THR A 37 6.58 8.32 -3.92
CA THR A 37 5.30 8.47 -3.25
C THR A 37 4.76 7.07 -2.97
N PHE A 38 5.36 6.40 -1.97
CA PHE A 38 4.67 5.33 -1.28
C PHE A 38 3.49 6.00 -0.58
N SER A 39 2.33 5.92 -1.20
CA SER A 39 1.06 6.13 -0.51
C SER A 39 1.00 5.06 0.59
N TYR A 40 1.45 5.42 1.79
CA TYR A 40 1.27 4.58 2.96
C TYR A 40 -0.24 4.55 3.20
N THR A 41 -0.88 3.46 2.78
CA THR A 41 -2.25 3.14 3.17
C THR A 41 -2.23 2.94 4.67
N ALA A 42 -2.52 4.01 5.42
CA ALA A 42 -2.70 3.92 6.85
C ALA A 42 -3.83 2.89 7.10
N PRO A 43 -3.60 1.83 7.89
CA PRO A 43 -4.67 0.92 8.26
C PRO A 43 -5.76 1.76 8.96
N ALA A 44 -7.01 1.54 8.57
CA ALA A 44 -8.13 2.22 9.19
C ALA A 44 -8.16 1.85 10.67
N PHE A 45 -7.71 2.77 11.54
CA PHE A 45 -7.81 2.60 12.98
C PHE A 45 -9.28 2.43 13.34
N SER A 46 -9.65 1.23 13.77
CA SER A 46 -10.99 0.98 14.27
C SER A 46 -11.23 1.78 15.54
N GLN A 47 -12.37 2.45 15.62
CA GLN A 47 -12.81 3.18 16.82
C GLN A 47 -12.91 2.28 18.05
N SER A 48 -12.97 0.95 17.89
CA SER A 48 -13.02 -0.01 18.98
C SER A 48 -11.69 -0.18 19.75
N GLY A 49 -10.57 0.30 19.21
CA GLY A 49 -9.24 -0.01 19.75
C GLY A 49 -8.81 -1.47 19.52
N VAL A 50 -9.48 -2.17 18.60
CA VAL A 50 -9.10 -3.50 18.12
C VAL A 50 -8.77 -3.42 16.64
N GLU A 51 -7.51 -3.68 16.31
CA GLU A 51 -7.09 -3.95 14.95
C GLU A 51 -7.62 -5.33 14.54
N CYS A 52 -8.16 -5.42 13.34
CA CYS A 52 -8.67 -6.66 12.82
C CYS A 52 -8.07 -6.95 11.44
N GLN A 53 -7.84 -8.23 11.18
CA GLN A 53 -7.26 -8.69 9.92
C GLN A 53 -7.86 -10.04 9.55
N VAL A 54 -8.08 -10.24 8.25
CA VAL A 54 -8.37 -11.55 7.68
C VAL A 54 -7.21 -11.93 6.76
N THR A 55 -6.62 -13.09 6.98
CA THR A 55 -5.53 -13.61 6.13
C THR A 55 -5.97 -14.90 5.47
N VAL A 56 -5.49 -15.13 4.25
CA VAL A 56 -5.68 -16.37 3.50
C VAL A 56 -4.33 -16.92 3.07
N ASP A 57 -4.07 -18.19 3.37
CA ASP A 57 -2.97 -18.94 2.77
C ASP A 57 -3.54 -19.99 1.83
N LYS A 58 -3.06 -20.02 0.57
CA LYS A 58 -3.35 -21.15 -0.31
C LYS A 58 -2.45 -22.33 0.06
N ARG A 59 -3.06 -23.45 0.44
CA ARG A 59 -2.43 -24.75 0.73
C ARG A 59 -3.20 -25.84 0.01
N GLU A 60 -2.87 -26.07 -1.25
CA GLU A 60 -3.59 -27.00 -2.13
C GLU A 60 -3.87 -28.36 -1.44
N PRO A 61 -5.14 -28.83 -1.46
CA PRO A 61 -6.28 -28.33 -2.23
C PRO A 61 -7.15 -27.28 -1.50
N PHE A 62 -6.66 -26.61 -0.45
CA PHE A 62 -7.45 -25.73 0.41
C PHE A 62 -6.94 -24.28 0.49
N PHE A 63 -7.85 -23.34 0.79
CA PHE A 63 -7.54 -22.05 1.39
C PHE A 63 -7.65 -22.17 2.91
N VAL A 64 -6.63 -21.71 3.62
CA VAL A 64 -6.62 -21.61 5.08
C VAL A 64 -6.82 -20.15 5.46
N LEU A 65 -8.00 -19.84 5.96
CA LEU A 65 -8.36 -18.51 6.43
C LEU A 65 -8.14 -18.40 7.93
N ARG A 66 -7.58 -17.26 8.34
CA ARG A 66 -7.47 -16.89 9.76
C ARG A 66 -8.07 -15.51 9.99
N ALA A 67 -8.99 -15.43 10.93
CA ALA A 67 -9.46 -14.19 11.51
C ALA A 67 -8.53 -13.82 12.68
N ILE A 68 -7.88 -12.68 12.58
CA ILE A 68 -6.87 -12.22 13.53
C ILE A 68 -7.34 -10.89 14.13
N ALA A 69 -7.14 -10.74 15.43
CA ALA A 69 -7.39 -9.50 16.15
C ALA A 69 -6.20 -9.14 17.05
N ARG A 70 -5.95 -7.84 17.18
CA ARG A 70 -4.89 -7.29 18.02
C ARG A 70 -5.40 -6.06 18.75
N SER A 71 -4.96 -5.87 19.99
CA SER A 71 -5.20 -4.65 20.75
C SER A 71 -3.97 -4.30 21.58
N ASP A 72 -3.75 -3.00 21.82
CA ASP A 72 -2.66 -2.50 22.69
C ASP A 72 -3.05 -2.50 24.18
N VAL A 73 -4.28 -2.92 24.49
CA VAL A 73 -4.85 -2.93 25.84
C VAL A 73 -5.70 -4.19 26.03
N PRO A 74 -5.88 -4.69 27.26
CA PRO A 74 -6.74 -5.83 27.49
C PRO A 74 -8.18 -5.48 27.09
N ILE A 75 -8.80 -6.35 26.30
CA ILE A 75 -10.17 -6.17 25.83
C ILE A 75 -10.82 -7.51 25.53
N SER A 76 -12.09 -7.63 25.88
CA SER A 76 -12.92 -8.80 25.62
C SER A 76 -14.08 -8.41 24.71
N GLY A 77 -14.62 -9.38 24.00
CA GLY A 77 -15.71 -9.13 23.09
C GLY A 77 -16.22 -10.38 22.39
N THR A 78 -16.95 -10.16 21.31
CA THR A 78 -17.41 -11.22 20.43
C THR A 78 -16.97 -10.93 19.00
N TYR A 79 -16.87 -12.00 18.21
CA TYR A 79 -16.56 -11.88 16.79
C TYR A 79 -17.56 -12.65 15.95
N ARG A 80 -17.65 -12.25 14.69
CA ARG A 80 -18.42 -12.91 13.65
C ARG A 80 -17.61 -12.90 12.36
N LEU A 81 -17.21 -14.08 11.91
CA LEU A 81 -16.57 -14.32 10.62
C LEU A 81 -17.61 -14.86 9.64
N VAL A 82 -17.87 -14.08 8.59
CA VAL A 82 -18.70 -14.48 7.44
C VAL A 82 -17.78 -14.85 6.30
N LEU A 83 -18.02 -16.00 5.70
CA LEU A 83 -17.30 -16.50 4.54
C LEU A 83 -18.30 -16.83 3.44
N ILE A 84 -18.03 -16.37 2.22
CA ILE A 84 -18.77 -16.69 1.02
C ILE A 84 -17.77 -17.20 0.00
N LYS A 85 -17.96 -18.43 -0.48
CA LYS A 85 -17.22 -18.96 -1.62
C LYS A 85 -18.18 -19.13 -2.80
N HIS A 86 -17.80 -18.61 -3.95
CA HIS A 86 -18.46 -18.84 -5.22
C HIS A 86 -17.55 -19.65 -6.14
N ASP A 87 -18.07 -20.72 -6.73
CA ASP A 87 -17.37 -21.54 -7.73
C ASP A 87 -18.34 -22.13 -8.75
N THR A 88 -17.83 -22.97 -9.64
CA THR A 88 -18.61 -23.65 -10.68
C THR A 88 -19.65 -24.64 -10.14
N ALA A 89 -19.50 -25.12 -8.91
CA ALA A 89 -20.47 -25.98 -8.23
C ALA A 89 -21.56 -25.17 -7.49
N GLY A 90 -21.33 -23.89 -7.23
CA GLY A 90 -22.30 -22.93 -6.72
C GLY A 90 -21.74 -21.98 -5.68
N THR A 91 -22.61 -21.45 -4.83
CA THR A 91 -22.24 -20.56 -3.72
C THR A 91 -22.42 -21.27 -2.39
N SER A 92 -21.39 -21.20 -1.55
CA SER A 92 -21.44 -21.67 -0.17
C SER A 92 -21.24 -20.51 0.80
N HIS A 93 -21.95 -20.57 1.92
CA HIS A 93 -21.91 -19.57 2.98
C HIS A 93 -21.52 -20.25 4.29
N SER A 94 -20.61 -19.64 5.04
CA SER A 94 -20.22 -20.09 6.38
C SER A 94 -20.21 -18.92 7.33
N LEU A 95 -20.70 -19.15 8.55
CA LEU A 95 -20.73 -18.20 9.65
C LEU A 95 -20.08 -18.84 10.87
N GLN A 96 -19.03 -18.21 11.38
CA GLN A 96 -18.42 -18.58 12.66
C GLN A 96 -18.48 -17.40 13.62
N GLN A 97 -18.75 -17.67 14.88
CA GLN A 97 -18.86 -16.66 15.91
C GLN A 97 -18.40 -17.21 17.24
N GLY A 98 -17.91 -16.33 18.11
CA GLY A 98 -17.43 -16.70 19.43
C GLY A 98 -17.08 -15.49 20.27
N SER A 99 -16.72 -15.73 21.53
CA SER A 99 -16.15 -14.73 22.43
C SER A 99 -14.63 -14.82 22.43
N PHE A 100 -13.96 -13.73 22.81
CA PHE A 100 -12.50 -13.70 22.95
C PHE A 100 -12.07 -12.79 24.09
N ASP A 101 -10.85 -13.00 24.54
CA ASP A 101 -10.09 -12.11 25.42
C ASP A 101 -8.73 -11.82 24.76
N LEU A 102 -8.45 -10.56 24.44
CA LEU A 102 -7.17 -10.14 23.89
C LEU A 102 -6.25 -9.65 24.99
N GLN A 103 -4.98 -10.07 24.89
CA GLN A 103 -3.90 -9.51 25.68
C GLN A 103 -3.18 -8.42 24.87
N PRO A 104 -2.61 -7.40 25.55
CA PRO A 104 -1.88 -6.32 24.89
C PRO A 104 -0.74 -6.82 24.00
N GLY A 105 -0.66 -6.28 22.79
CA GLY A 105 0.53 -6.36 21.92
C GLY A 105 0.76 -7.70 21.22
N SER A 106 -0.13 -8.67 21.37
CA SER A 106 -0.08 -9.96 20.67
C SER A 106 -1.25 -10.13 19.72
N ASP A 107 -0.97 -10.66 18.53
CA ASP A 107 -1.99 -11.11 17.60
C ASP A 107 -2.68 -12.35 18.17
N SER A 108 -4.01 -12.37 18.14
CA SER A 108 -4.83 -13.50 18.56
C SER A 108 -5.64 -14.03 17.39
N ILE A 109 -5.60 -15.35 17.19
CA ILE A 109 -6.41 -16.03 16.18
C ILE A 109 -7.79 -16.28 16.78
N LEU A 110 -8.80 -15.59 16.26
CA LEU A 110 -10.18 -15.73 16.69
C LEU A 110 -10.83 -16.97 16.07
N ALA A 111 -10.55 -17.22 14.79
CA ALA A 111 -11.08 -18.37 14.07
C ALA A 111 -10.11 -18.82 12.96
N THR A 112 -10.12 -20.13 12.69
CA THR A 112 -9.43 -20.73 11.54
C THR A 112 -10.42 -21.57 10.75
N THR A 113 -10.48 -21.34 9.44
CA THR A 113 -11.38 -22.07 8.54
C THR A 113 -10.58 -22.61 7.36
N MET A 114 -10.83 -23.87 7.02
CA MET A 114 -10.33 -24.45 5.78
C MET A 114 -11.45 -24.54 4.77
N VAL A 115 -11.18 -24.12 3.55
CA VAL A 115 -12.14 -24.08 2.45
C VAL A 115 -11.47 -24.73 1.25
N ASP A 116 -12.20 -25.51 0.48
CA ASP A 116 -11.67 -26.02 -0.79
C ASP A 116 -11.32 -24.86 -1.74
N ALA A 117 -10.12 -24.89 -2.31
CA ALA A 117 -9.55 -23.85 -3.18
C ALA A 117 -9.85 -24.03 -4.67
N GLY A 118 -10.86 -24.85 -5.00
CA GLY A 118 -11.20 -25.31 -6.34
C GLY A 118 -11.06 -24.30 -7.47
N ASP A 119 -10.93 -24.81 -8.69
CA ASP A 119 -10.65 -23.99 -9.87
C ASP A 119 -11.68 -22.87 -10.04
N GLU A 120 -11.18 -21.65 -10.29
CA GLU A 120 -11.98 -20.43 -10.49
C GLU A 120 -12.85 -20.01 -9.28
N SER A 121 -12.47 -20.38 -8.06
CA SER A 121 -13.22 -19.96 -6.87
C SER A 121 -12.96 -18.50 -6.49
N GLU A 122 -14.03 -17.72 -6.29
CA GLU A 122 -14.00 -16.41 -5.65
C GLU A 122 -14.29 -16.58 -4.15
N LEU A 123 -13.50 -15.90 -3.30
CA LEU A 123 -13.58 -16.04 -1.86
C LEU A 123 -13.71 -14.68 -1.19
N ILE A 124 -14.85 -14.44 -0.54
CA ILE A 124 -15.12 -13.25 0.25
C ILE A 124 -15.12 -13.64 1.72
N ALA A 125 -14.33 -12.96 2.54
CA ALA A 125 -14.37 -13.13 3.98
C ALA A 125 -14.49 -11.77 4.68
N LYS A 126 -15.41 -11.67 5.65
CA LYS A 126 -15.65 -10.47 6.44
C LYS A 126 -15.60 -10.82 7.92
N LEU A 127 -14.79 -10.10 8.67
CA LEU A 127 -14.68 -10.22 10.12
C LEU A 127 -15.30 -8.99 10.77
N LEU A 128 -16.26 -9.22 11.65
CA LEU A 128 -16.85 -8.22 12.53
C LEU A 128 -16.42 -8.54 13.96
N ILE A 129 -15.94 -7.54 14.69
CA ILE A 129 -15.58 -7.63 16.10
C ILE A 129 -16.41 -6.61 16.86
N GLU A 130 -17.08 -7.07 17.91
CA GLU A 130 -17.89 -6.25 18.80
C GLU A 130 -17.30 -6.29 20.21
N THR A 131 -17.04 -5.11 20.76
CA THR A 131 -16.52 -4.92 22.12
C THR A 131 -17.33 -3.84 22.82
N GLU A 132 -17.11 -3.67 24.12
CA GLU A 132 -17.70 -2.55 24.87
C GLU A 132 -17.27 -1.17 24.35
N ARG A 133 -16.15 -1.10 23.60
CA ARG A 133 -15.62 0.15 23.04
C ARG A 133 -16.10 0.44 21.63
N GLY A 134 -16.86 -0.47 21.04
CA GLY A 134 -17.42 -0.34 19.70
C GLY A 134 -17.07 -1.50 18.79
N ILE A 135 -17.17 -1.24 17.48
CA ILE A 135 -17.16 -2.26 16.44
C ILE A 135 -15.94 -2.07 15.53
N SER A 136 -15.28 -3.18 15.17
CA SER A 136 -14.23 -3.25 14.15
C SER A 136 -14.68 -4.17 13.02
N GLN A 137 -14.40 -3.78 11.77
CA GLN A 137 -14.67 -4.61 10.61
C GLN A 137 -13.50 -4.58 9.63
N CYS A 138 -13.20 -5.74 9.07
CA CYS A 138 -12.20 -5.92 8.01
C CYS A 138 -12.66 -7.03 7.07
N GLU A 139 -12.17 -6.97 5.85
CA GLU A 139 -12.48 -7.92 4.79
C GLU A 139 -11.18 -8.51 4.24
N LEU A 140 -11.26 -9.67 3.60
CA LEU A 140 -10.13 -10.21 2.87
C LEU A 140 -9.76 -9.23 1.74
N PRO A 141 -8.48 -8.86 1.58
CA PRO A 141 -8.06 -8.03 0.46
C PRO A 141 -8.28 -8.77 -0.87
N GLU A 142 -8.69 -8.02 -1.90
CA GLU A 142 -8.84 -8.49 -3.28
C GLU A 142 -7.50 -8.88 -3.93
#